data_AF-A0A373LTJ3-F1
#
_entry.id   AF-A0A373LTJ3-F1
#
_cell.length_a   1.000
_cell.length_b   1.000
_cell.length_c   1.000
_cell.angle_alpha   90.00
_cell.angle_beta   90.00
_cell.angle_gamma   90.00
#
_symmetry.space_group_name_H-M   'P 1'
#
loop_
_entity.id
_entity.type
_entity.pdbx_description
1 polymer ?
#
loop_
_entity_poly.entity_id
_entity_poly.type
_entity_poly.pdbx_seq_one_letter_code
_entity_poly.pdbx_strand_id
1 'polypeptide(L)'
;MILALYFMFFSETLDRTMVSDQYRYNLTLFKEITRFWNMRHTYGWNITIINLLGNVVCFMPFGFLLPMVSKRSVFKNFLSVTFLAMLFSIGIETAQLVTKVGAFDVDDIFLNTIGGLLGYIFLKLTKLRKHI
;
A
#
# COMPACT_ATOMS: atom_id res chain seq x y z
N MET A 1 11.23 -3.21 -2.34
CA MET A 1 10.81 -1.83 -2.00
C MET A 1 10.86 -0.90 -3.19
N ILE A 2 11.98 -0.78 -3.93
CA ILE A 2 12.05 0.09 -5.12
C ILE A 2 10.97 -0.26 -6.16
N LEU A 3 10.70 -1.55 -6.40
CA LEU A 3 9.63 -1.98 -7.30
C LEU A 3 8.22 -1.58 -6.81
N ALA A 4 7.97 -1.60 -5.50
CA ALA A 4 6.68 -1.21 -4.92
C ALA A 4 6.47 0.32 -5.03
N LEU A 5 7.52 1.10 -4.76
CA LEU A 5 7.51 2.54 -4.99
C LEU A 5 7.31 2.85 -6.48
N TYR A 6 8.03 2.15 -7.36
CA TYR A 6 7.82 2.29 -8.81
C TYR A 6 6.38 1.97 -9.21
N PHE A 7 5.83 0.85 -8.75
CA PHE A 7 4.46 0.44 -9.06
C PHE A 7 3.44 1.47 -8.55
N MET A 8 3.56 1.94 -7.32
CA MET A 8 2.64 2.95 -6.75
C MET A 8 2.72 4.28 -7.51
N PHE A 9 3.91 4.77 -7.82
CA PHE A 9 4.07 5.99 -8.60
C PHE A 9 3.60 5.81 -10.05
N PHE A 10 3.87 4.66 -10.67
CA PHE A 10 3.55 4.39 -12.07
C PHE A 10 2.07 4.03 -12.28
N SER A 11 1.43 3.34 -11.34
CA SER A 11 -0.01 3.04 -11.36
C SER A 11 -0.84 4.32 -11.42
N GLU A 12 -0.57 5.26 -10.52
CA GLU A 12 -1.19 6.59 -10.52
C GLU A 12 -0.84 7.42 -11.76
N THR A 13 0.34 7.16 -12.34
CA THR A 13 0.78 7.78 -13.59
C THR A 13 0.01 7.26 -14.81
N LEU A 14 -0.54 6.05 -14.77
CA LEU A 14 -1.32 5.48 -15.87
C LEU A 14 -2.74 6.04 -15.96
N ASP A 15 -3.33 6.46 -14.83
CA ASP A 15 -4.63 7.17 -14.79
C ASP A 15 -4.53 8.65 -15.28
N ARG A 16 -3.39 9.06 -15.87
CA ARG A 16 -3.11 10.41 -16.38
C ARG A 16 -3.71 10.71 -17.76
N THR A 17 -4.99 10.44 -17.98
CA THR A 17 -5.67 11.04 -19.15
C THR A 17 -6.10 12.48 -18.92
N MET A 18 -6.01 13.01 -17.69
CA MET A 18 -6.32 14.41 -17.38
C MET A 18 -5.29 15.00 -16.41
N VAL A 19 -4.25 15.62 -16.95
CA VAL A 19 -3.35 16.52 -16.20
C VAL A 19 -4.19 17.73 -15.78
N SER A 20 -4.69 17.71 -14.55
CA SER A 20 -5.28 18.87 -13.89
C SER A 20 -4.20 19.48 -13.00
N ASP A 21 -3.98 20.79 -13.08
CA ASP A 21 -3.03 21.54 -12.24
C ASP A 21 -3.41 21.54 -10.73
N GLN A 22 -4.54 20.91 -10.39
CA GLN A 22 -5.10 20.88 -9.04
C GLN A 22 -4.59 19.67 -8.24
N TYR A 23 -4.32 19.90 -6.95
CA TYR A 23 -4.01 18.82 -6.02
C TYR A 23 -5.19 17.85 -5.91
N ARG A 24 -4.93 16.56 -6.12
CA ARG A 24 -5.90 15.48 -5.95
C ARG A 24 -5.66 14.82 -4.59
N TYR A 25 -6.67 14.80 -3.74
CA TYR A 25 -6.60 14.11 -2.46
C TYR A 25 -7.96 13.48 -2.12
N ASN A 26 -7.93 12.30 -1.52
CA ASN A 26 -9.05 11.64 -0.89
C ASN A 26 -8.74 11.42 0.60
N LEU A 27 -9.46 12.14 1.46
CA LEU A 27 -9.37 12.00 2.91
C LEU A 27 -10.53 11.18 3.49
N THR A 28 -11.45 10.73 2.65
CA THR A 28 -12.60 9.94 3.07
C THR A 28 -12.27 8.46 2.92
N LEU A 29 -12.15 7.78 4.06
CA LEU A 29 -11.92 6.35 4.09
C LEU A 29 -13.07 5.59 3.39
N PHE A 30 -12.71 4.58 2.63
CA PHE A 30 -13.50 3.71 1.76
C PHE A 30 -14.09 4.36 0.51
N LYS A 31 -13.79 5.62 0.21
CA LYS A 31 -14.39 6.32 -0.93
C LYS A 31 -13.92 5.74 -2.27
N GLU A 32 -12.60 5.61 -2.47
CA GLU A 32 -12.03 5.09 -3.70
C GLU A 32 -12.23 3.58 -3.79
N ILE A 33 -12.17 2.86 -2.66
CA ILE A 33 -12.53 1.44 -2.61
C ILE A 33 -13.97 1.22 -3.11
N THR A 34 -14.91 2.02 -2.60
CA THR A 34 -16.32 1.94 -3.01
C THR A 34 -16.51 2.35 -4.47
N ARG A 35 -15.77 3.36 -4.94
CA ARG A 35 -15.80 3.79 -6.34
C ARG A 35 -15.33 2.67 -7.28
N PHE A 36 -14.18 2.06 -7.02
CA PHE A 36 -13.67 0.93 -7.81
C PHE A 36 -14.59 -0.28 -7.73
N TRP A 37 -15.21 -0.52 -6.57
CA TRP A 37 -16.20 -1.58 -6.41
C TRP A 37 -17.46 -1.32 -7.24
N ASN A 38 -18.02 -0.11 -7.19
CA ASN A 38 -19.24 0.22 -7.93
C ASN A 38 -19.01 0.26 -9.44
N MET A 39 -17.84 0.76 -9.87
CA MET A 39 -17.46 0.84 -11.28
C MET A 39 -16.78 -0.43 -11.80
N ARG A 40 -16.74 -1.53 -11.04
CA ARG A 40 -16.08 -2.80 -11.43
C ARG A 40 -16.59 -3.38 -12.75
N HIS A 41 -17.85 -3.16 -13.07
CA HIS A 41 -18.46 -3.62 -14.34
C HIS A 41 -18.12 -2.69 -15.51
N THR A 42 -17.76 -1.44 -15.23
CA THR A 42 -17.41 -0.43 -16.24
C THR A 42 -15.91 -0.44 -16.54
N TYR A 43 -15.05 -0.49 -15.52
CA TYR A 43 -13.58 -0.58 -15.68
C TYR A 43 -13.11 -2.01 -15.93
N GLY A 44 -13.94 -3.00 -15.63
CA GLY A 44 -13.57 -4.41 -15.66
C GLY A 44 -12.90 -4.86 -14.36
N TRP A 45 -13.16 -6.12 -14.00
CA TRP A 45 -12.69 -6.72 -12.76
C TRP A 45 -11.17 -6.69 -12.58
N ASN A 46 -10.42 -6.80 -13.68
CA ASN A 46 -8.96 -6.83 -13.63
C ASN A 46 -8.39 -5.53 -13.05
N ILE A 47 -8.89 -4.37 -13.48
CA ILE A 47 -8.40 -3.06 -13.01
C ILE A 47 -8.75 -2.86 -11.54
N THR A 48 -10.00 -3.12 -11.17
CA THR A 48 -10.46 -3.04 -9.77
C THR A 48 -9.63 -3.93 -8.84
N ILE A 49 -9.37 -5.18 -9.25
CA ILE A 49 -8.56 -6.10 -8.45
C ILE A 49 -7.11 -5.64 -8.36
N ILE A 50 -6.52 -5.18 -9.46
CA ILE A 50 -5.13 -4.69 -9.47
C ILE A 50 -4.97 -3.47 -8.58
N ASN A 51 -5.90 -2.51 -8.57
CA ASN A 51 -5.80 -1.34 -7.69
C ASN A 51 -5.99 -1.72 -6.21
N LEU A 52 -7.00 -2.53 -5.89
CA LEU A 52 -7.28 -2.91 -4.50
C LEU A 52 -6.24 -3.88 -3.92
N LEU A 53 -5.83 -4.91 -4.68
CA LEU A 53 -4.87 -5.90 -4.21
C LEU A 53 -3.41 -5.51 -4.51
N GLY A 54 -3.16 -4.70 -5.53
CA GLY A 54 -1.82 -4.28 -5.91
C GLY A 54 -1.12 -3.55 -4.78
N ASN A 55 -1.81 -2.60 -4.14
CA ASN A 55 -1.28 -1.86 -2.99
C ASN A 55 -0.96 -2.80 -1.81
N VAL A 56 -1.89 -3.71 -1.48
CA VAL A 56 -1.66 -4.74 -0.45
C VAL A 56 -0.43 -5.60 -0.76
N VAL A 57 -0.37 -6.19 -1.96
CA VAL A 57 0.71 -7.11 -2.38
C VAL A 57 2.05 -6.39 -2.45
N CYS A 58 2.07 -5.13 -2.92
CA CYS A 58 3.28 -4.33 -3.00
C CYS A 58 3.88 -4.03 -1.61
N PHE A 59 3.04 -3.93 -0.59
CA PHE A 59 3.48 -3.69 0.79
C PHE A 59 3.81 -4.95 1.60
N MET A 60 3.38 -6.15 1.17
CA MET A 60 3.73 -7.40 1.85
C MET A 60 5.25 -7.62 2.03
N PRO A 61 6.11 -7.39 1.01
CA PRO A 61 7.55 -7.47 1.19
C PRO A 61 8.10 -6.52 2.25
N PHE A 62 7.51 -5.33 2.42
CA PHE A 62 7.92 -4.38 3.48
C PHE A 62 7.69 -4.99 4.86
N GLY A 63 6.50 -5.52 5.11
CA GLY A 63 6.15 -6.20 6.36
C GLY A 63 6.98 -7.44 6.68
N PHE A 64 7.39 -8.17 5.64
CA PHE A 64 8.28 -9.32 5.75
C PHE A 64 9.73 -8.93 6.05
N LEU A 65 10.27 -7.92 5.34
CA LEU A 65 11.68 -7.54 5.42
C LEU A 65 12.02 -6.75 6.68
N LEU A 66 11.09 -5.89 7.15
CA LEU A 66 11.29 -5.03 8.32
C LEU A 66 11.79 -5.77 9.58
N PRO A 67 11.14 -6.86 10.06
CA PRO A 67 11.62 -7.68 11.18
C PRO A 67 12.84 -8.56 10.85
N MET A 68 13.18 -8.75 9.57
CA MET A 68 14.28 -9.61 9.13
C MET A 68 15.60 -8.83 9.07
N VAL A 69 15.55 -7.60 8.58
CA VAL A 69 16.72 -6.72 8.45
C VAL A 69 17.10 -6.10 9.80
N SER A 70 16.10 -5.78 10.64
CA SER A 70 16.37 -5.14 11.92
C SER A 70 16.60 -6.14 13.05
N LYS A 71 17.76 -6.03 13.70
CA LYS A 71 18.08 -6.81 14.90
C LYS A 71 17.30 -6.34 16.14
N ARG A 72 16.80 -5.09 16.14
CA ARG A 72 16.10 -4.49 17.28
C ARG A 72 14.74 -5.16 17.49
N SER A 73 14.48 -5.55 18.75
CA SER A 73 13.22 -6.22 19.14
C SER A 73 11.97 -5.40 18.86
N VAL A 74 12.09 -4.06 18.82
CA VAL A 74 10.98 -3.15 18.47
C VAL A 74 10.40 -3.46 17.10
N PHE A 75 11.20 -3.86 16.10
CA PHE A 75 10.69 -4.18 14.76
C PHE A 75 10.17 -5.61 14.63
N LYS A 76 10.12 -6.37 15.73
CA LYS A 76 9.65 -7.77 15.76
C LYS A 76 8.28 -7.91 16.42
N ASN A 77 7.63 -6.79 16.72
CA ASN A 77 6.31 -6.74 17.33
C ASN A 77 5.26 -6.33 16.30
N PHE A 78 4.09 -6.96 16.37
CA PHE A 78 2.97 -6.75 15.44
C PHE A 78 2.60 -5.26 15.33
N LEU A 79 2.35 -4.60 16.47
CA LEU A 79 1.96 -3.19 16.50
C LEU A 79 3.01 -2.29 15.84
N SER A 80 4.28 -2.55 16.08
CA SER A 80 5.38 -1.75 15.53
C SER A 80 5.49 -1.90 14.02
N VAL A 81 5.33 -3.12 13.49
CA VAL A 81 5.36 -3.34 12.04
C VAL A 81 4.16 -2.67 11.36
N THR A 82 2.96 -2.78 11.93
CA THR A 82 1.76 -2.11 11.43
C THR A 82 1.92 -0.59 11.44
N PHE A 83 2.39 -0.02 12.55
CA PHE A 83 2.59 1.42 12.68
C PHE A 83 3.64 1.95 11.69
N LEU A 84 4.73 1.21 11.49
CA LEU A 84 5.76 1.59 10.53
C LEU A 84 5.28 1.45 9.07
N ALA A 85 4.46 0.44 8.76
CA ALA A 85 3.85 0.32 7.44
C ALA A 85 2.90 1.49 7.15
N MET A 86 2.07 1.87 8.13
CA MET A 86 1.20 3.04 8.03
C MET A 86 2.01 4.34 7.85
N LEU A 87 3.04 4.57 8.68
CA LEU A 87 3.88 5.76 8.59
C LEU A 87 4.62 5.84 7.25
N PHE A 88 5.13 4.72 6.77
CA PHE A 88 5.78 4.65 5.47
C PHE A 88 4.80 4.94 4.33
N SER A 89 3.58 4.40 4.41
CA SER A 89 2.54 4.69 3.42
C SER A 89 2.12 6.17 3.43
N ILE A 90 1.94 6.79 4.60
CA ILE A 90 1.68 8.24 4.70
C ILE A 90 2.80 9.03 4.01
N GLY A 91 4.06 8.62 4.21
CA GLY A 91 5.20 9.24 3.56
C GLY A 91 5.15 9.16 2.03
N ILE A 92 4.72 8.01 1.50
CA ILE A 92 4.55 7.80 0.05
C ILE A 92 3.45 8.69 -0.52
N GLU A 93 2.25 8.65 0.08
CA GLU A 93 1.10 9.48 -0.36
C GLU A 93 1.42 10.98 -0.29
N THR A 94 2.10 11.40 0.79
CA THR A 94 2.54 12.79 0.96
C THR A 94 3.54 13.17 -0.13
N ALA A 95 4.51 12.30 -0.45
CA ALA A 95 5.46 12.55 -1.52
C ALA A 95 4.76 12.63 -2.88
N GLN A 96 3.76 11.78 -3.15
CA GLN A 96 2.98 11.83 -4.39
C GLN A 96 2.20 13.15 -4.52
N LEU A 97 1.59 13.61 -3.42
CA LEU A 97 0.88 14.89 -3.37
C LEU A 97 1.81 16.08 -3.62
N VAL A 98 2.95 16.14 -2.91
CA VAL A 98 3.92 17.25 -3.01
C VAL A 98 4.56 17.30 -4.39
N THR A 99 4.87 16.14 -4.97
CA THR A 99 5.45 16.06 -6.32
C THR A 99 4.42 16.17 -7.44
N LYS A 100 3.12 16.25 -7.09
CA LYS A 100 1.98 16.29 -8.02
C LYS A 100 1.97 15.14 -9.04
N VAL A 101 2.60 14.02 -8.71
CA VAL A 101 2.69 12.84 -9.58
C VAL A 101 1.48 11.91 -9.44
N GLY A 102 0.74 12.03 -8.33
CA GLY A 102 -0.43 11.22 -7.98
C GLY A 102 -1.34 11.93 -6.97
N ALA A 103 -2.34 11.22 -6.45
CA ALA A 103 -3.22 11.71 -5.40
C ALA A 103 -2.74 11.27 -4.01
N PHE A 104 -3.13 12.00 -2.96
CA PHE A 104 -3.05 11.50 -1.58
C PHE A 104 -4.31 10.70 -1.28
N ASP A 105 -4.23 9.38 -1.12
CA ASP A 105 -5.41 8.55 -0.83
C ASP A 105 -5.30 7.81 0.52
N VAL A 106 -6.25 8.11 1.41
CA VAL A 106 -6.37 7.41 2.71
C VAL A 106 -6.73 5.93 2.53
N ASP A 107 -7.40 5.55 1.44
CA ASP A 107 -7.71 4.15 1.15
C ASP A 107 -6.44 3.36 0.84
N ASP A 108 -5.49 3.97 0.14
CA ASP A 108 -4.20 3.36 -0.16
C ASP A 108 -3.34 3.21 1.09
N ILE A 109 -3.37 4.19 1.99
CA ILE A 109 -2.75 4.07 3.33
C ILE A 109 -3.30 2.86 4.08
N PHE A 110 -4.61 2.67 4.03
CA PHE A 110 -5.27 1.54 4.68
C PHE A 110 -4.85 0.20 4.04
N LEU A 111 -4.92 0.09 2.71
CA LEU A 111 -4.53 -1.12 1.97
C LEU A 111 -3.06 -1.49 2.17
N ASN A 112 -2.17 -0.51 2.12
CA ASN A 112 -0.73 -0.71 2.35
C ASN A 112 -0.43 -1.13 3.78
N THR A 113 -1.14 -0.58 4.76
CA THR A 113 -1.03 -0.99 6.17
C THR A 113 -1.43 -2.46 6.33
N ILE A 114 -2.52 -2.90 5.68
CA ILE A 114 -2.94 -4.31 5.63
C ILE A 114 -1.87 -5.15 4.93
N GLY A 115 -1.31 -4.69 3.82
CA GLY A 115 -0.23 -5.36 3.12
C GLY A 115 0.99 -5.63 4.01
N GLY A 116 1.46 -4.61 4.71
CA GLY A 116 2.55 -4.74 5.68
C GLY A 116 2.23 -5.73 6.79
N LEU A 117 0.98 -5.74 7.26
CA LEU A 117 0.53 -6.70 8.26
C LEU A 117 0.54 -8.14 7.78
N LEU A 118 -0.02 -8.39 6.59
CA LEU A 118 -0.06 -9.71 5.98
C LEU A 118 1.35 -10.24 5.70
N GLY A 119 2.27 -9.37 5.25
CA GLY A 119 3.68 -9.71 5.08
C GLY A 119 4.38 -10.17 6.36
N TYR A 120 4.08 -9.51 7.48
CA TYR A 120 4.60 -9.88 8.80
C TYR A 120 4.02 -11.23 9.29
N ILE A 121 2.70 -11.43 9.14
CA ILE A 121 2.04 -12.69 9.49
C ILE A 121 2.65 -13.83 8.67
N PHE A 122 2.85 -13.63 7.37
CA PHE A 122 3.49 -14.61 6.50
C PHE A 122 4.90 -14.98 6.96
N LEU A 123 5.72 -14.00 7.38
CA LEU A 123 7.03 -14.28 7.98
C LEU A 123 6.91 -15.15 9.26
N LYS A 124 5.96 -14.84 10.13
CA LYS A 124 5.76 -15.60 11.38
C LYS A 124 5.35 -17.05 11.09
N LEU A 125 4.46 -17.26 10.13
CA LEU A 125 4.04 -18.60 9.70
C LEU A 125 5.21 -19.40 9.11
N THR A 126 6.03 -18.79 8.25
CA THR A 126 7.21 -19.46 7.67
C THR A 126 8.28 -19.80 8.70
N LYS A 127 8.47 -18.96 9.74
CA LYS A 127 9.38 -19.26 10.86
C LYS A 127 8.85 -20.37 11.76
N LEU A 128 7.55 -20.38 12.06
CA LEU A 128 6.92 -21.42 12.88
C LEU A 128 7.09 -22.80 12.22
N ARG A 129 6.91 -22.88 10.90
CA ARG A 129 7.10 -24.13 10.14
C ARG A 129 8.53 -24.66 10.14
N LYS A 130 9.55 -23.82 10.40
CA LYS A 130 10.95 -24.28 10.52
C LYS A 130 11.29 -24.88 11.89
N HIS A 131 10.36 -24.84 12.85
CA HIS A 131 10.55 -25.36 14.21
C HIS A 131 9.66 -26.57 14.52
N ILE A 132 8.90 -27.05 13.54
CA ILE A 132 8.14 -28.31 13.57
C ILE A 132 8.88 -29.28 12.64
#